data_AF-A0A3M1S9I8-F1
#
_entry.id   AF-A0A3M1S9I8-F1
#
_cell.length_a   1.000
_cell.length_b   1.000
_cell.length_c   1.000
_cell.angle_alpha   90.00
_cell.angle_beta   90.00
_cell.angle_gamma   90.00
#
_symmetry.space_group_name_H-M   'P 1'
#
loop_
_entity.id
_entity.type
_entity.pdbx_description
1 polymer ?
#
loop_
_entity_poly.entity_id
_entity_poly.type
_entity_poly.pdbx_seq_one_letter_code
_entity_poly.pdbx_strand_id
1 'polypeptide(L)'
;MKQLLSGNEAIARGAYEAGVRLAAAYPGTPSTEILESLSRYEGVYAEWSPNEKVALEVALGASMAGGRALASMKHVGLNVAADPLFTAAYTGVRGGLVVVTADDPSMHSSQNEQDNRNYAFSAKLPLLEPSDPEEAREFTKLAFWISEEFDTPVLLRTTTRVSHVKG
;
A
#
# COMPACT_ATOMS: atom_id res chain seq x y z
N MET A 1 25.04 1.79 10.05
CA MET A 1 24.34 1.33 11.27
C MET A 1 23.05 0.66 10.85
N LYS A 2 22.67 -0.47 11.47
CA LYS A 2 21.31 -1.01 11.32
C LYS A 2 20.33 -0.03 11.98
N GLN A 3 19.19 0.25 11.34
CA GLN A 3 18.12 1.10 11.87
C GLN A 3 16.94 0.22 12.25
N LEU A 4 16.34 0.48 13.41
CA LEU A 4 15.11 -0.18 13.83
C LEU A 4 13.94 0.61 13.26
N LEU A 5 13.16 -0.02 12.39
CA LEU A 5 12.01 0.61 11.75
C LEU A 5 10.73 -0.08 12.22
N SER A 6 9.66 0.70 12.39
CA SER A 6 8.30 0.14 12.46
C SER A 6 7.93 -0.52 11.13
N GLY A 7 6.94 -1.40 11.11
CA GLY A 7 6.44 -1.96 9.84
C GLY A 7 6.01 -0.89 8.84
N ASN A 8 5.35 0.19 9.29
CA ASN A 8 4.99 1.31 8.40
C ASN A 8 6.23 2.03 7.84
N GLU A 9 7.23 2.30 8.67
CA GLU A 9 8.51 2.89 8.24
C GLU A 9 9.26 1.96 7.28
N ALA A 10 9.17 0.64 7.49
CA ALA A 10 9.80 -0.37 6.66
C ALA A 10 9.10 -0.52 5.30
N ILE A 11 7.77 -0.44 5.24
CA ILE A 11 7.00 -0.34 3.98
C ILE A 11 7.43 0.91 3.22
N ALA A 12 7.48 2.07 3.87
CA ALA A 12 7.94 3.31 3.24
C ALA A 12 9.38 3.17 2.73
N ARG A 13 10.27 2.54 3.51
CA ARG A 13 11.64 2.27 3.07
C ARG A 13 11.69 1.35 1.85
N GLY A 14 10.92 0.26 1.86
CA GLY A 14 10.84 -0.68 0.75
C GLY A 14 10.28 -0.04 -0.52
N ALA A 15 9.29 0.84 -0.39
CA ALA A 15 8.74 1.62 -1.49
C ALA A 15 9.79 2.57 -2.10
N TYR A 16 10.52 3.30 -1.26
CA TYR A 16 11.60 4.17 -1.73
C TYR A 16 12.73 3.39 -2.43
N GLU A 17 13.17 2.27 -1.83
CA GLU A 17 14.18 1.38 -2.43
C GLU A 17 13.70 0.73 -3.74
N ALA A 18 12.39 0.47 -3.85
CA ALA A 18 11.75 0.06 -5.09
C ALA A 18 11.61 1.22 -6.09
N GLY A 19 12.07 2.43 -5.81
CA GLY A 19 12.02 3.53 -6.78
C GLY A 19 10.65 4.16 -6.95
N VAL A 20 9.76 4.05 -5.96
CA VAL A 20 8.50 4.81 -5.92
C VAL A 20 8.80 6.31 -6.01
N ARG A 21 7.97 7.02 -6.79
CA ARG A 21 8.07 8.48 -6.97
C ARG A 21 6.78 9.21 -6.62
N LEU A 22 5.65 8.50 -6.55
CA LEU A 22 4.38 9.05 -6.11
C LEU A 22 3.75 8.16 -5.04
N ALA A 23 3.28 8.77 -3.96
CA ALA A 23 2.43 8.11 -2.99
C ALA A 23 1.23 8.98 -2.62
N ALA A 24 0.06 8.36 -2.52
CA ALA A 24 -1.18 9.03 -2.14
C ALA A 24 -1.88 8.21 -1.07
N ALA A 25 -2.46 8.87 -0.07
CA ALA A 25 -3.18 8.19 0.99
C ALA A 25 -4.35 9.02 1.51
N TYR A 26 -5.27 8.36 2.22
CA TYR A 26 -6.23 9.02 3.10
C TYR A 26 -5.91 8.64 4.55
N PRO A 27 -5.96 9.58 5.53
CA PRO A 27 -5.58 9.29 6.90
C PRO A 27 -6.41 8.15 7.51
N GLY A 28 -5.74 7.17 8.09
CA GLY A 28 -6.41 6.04 8.74
C GLY A 28 -5.44 5.12 9.48
N THR A 29 -5.57 5.04 10.80
CA THR A 29 -4.82 4.10 11.64
C THR A 29 -5.17 2.66 11.24
N PRO A 30 -4.19 1.76 11.05
CA PRO A 30 -2.77 1.88 11.40
C PRO A 30 -1.84 2.12 10.19
N SER A 31 -2.25 2.88 9.17
CA SER A 31 -1.50 3.07 7.92
C SER A 31 -0.88 4.47 7.73
N THR A 32 -1.23 5.43 8.58
CA THR A 32 -0.89 6.86 8.42
C THR A 32 0.62 7.09 8.29
N GLU A 33 1.42 6.42 9.11
CA GLU A 33 2.88 6.63 9.18
C GLU A 33 3.61 6.19 7.90
N ILE A 34 2.98 5.40 7.03
CA ILE A 34 3.56 5.01 5.73
C ILE A 34 3.78 6.25 4.87
N LEU A 35 2.74 7.06 4.66
CA LEU A 35 2.84 8.26 3.83
C LEU A 35 3.74 9.31 4.51
N GLU A 36 3.61 9.50 5.83
CA GLU A 36 4.45 10.43 6.58
C GLU A 36 5.94 10.07 6.49
N SER A 37 6.28 8.79 6.59
CA SER A 37 7.66 8.32 6.45
C SER A 37 8.15 8.46 5.01
N LEU A 38 7.31 8.10 4.03
CA LEU A 38 7.65 8.13 2.62
C LEU A 38 7.86 9.58 2.12
N SER A 39 7.12 10.55 2.66
CA SER A 39 7.24 11.98 2.35
C SER A 39 8.60 12.60 2.69
N ARG A 40 9.40 11.91 3.52
CA ARG A 40 10.73 12.38 3.95
C ARG A 40 11.85 11.93 3.01
N TYR A 41 11.57 11.04 2.06
CA TYR A 41 12.56 10.56 1.10
C TYR A 41 12.63 11.50 -0.11
N GLU A 42 13.86 11.82 -0.52
CA GLU A 42 14.12 12.72 -1.64
C GLU A 42 13.56 12.17 -2.96
N GLY A 43 12.94 13.03 -3.76
CA GLY A 43 12.39 12.64 -5.07
C GLY A 43 11.06 11.88 -5.00
N VAL A 44 10.44 11.76 -3.83
CA VAL A 44 9.09 11.23 -3.69
C VAL A 44 8.09 12.38 -3.53
N TYR A 45 7.08 12.41 -4.38
CA TYR A 45 5.89 13.23 -4.19
C TYR A 45 4.88 12.45 -3.35
N ALA A 46 4.54 12.95 -2.17
CA ALA A 46 3.59 12.33 -1.25
C ALA A 46 2.45 13.30 -0.96
N GLU A 47 1.19 12.85 -1.08
CA GLU A 47 0.03 13.69 -0.83
C GLU A 47 -1.08 12.98 -0.03
N TRP A 48 -1.77 13.77 0.80
CA TRP A 48 -3.03 13.37 1.39
C TRP A 48 -4.15 13.70 0.42
N SER A 49 -4.90 12.68 0.02
CA SER A 49 -6.06 12.83 -0.87
C SER A 49 -7.35 13.11 -0.06
N PRO A 50 -8.42 13.61 -0.70
CA PRO A 50 -9.70 13.85 -0.02
C PRO A 50 -10.42 12.59 0.49
N ASN A 51 -10.17 11.43 -0.11
CA ASN A 51 -10.65 10.11 0.31
C ASN A 51 -9.81 9.00 -0.36
N GLU A 52 -10.07 7.74 -0.03
CA GLU A 52 -9.32 6.58 -0.53
C GLU A 52 -9.52 6.32 -2.02
N LYS A 53 -10.70 6.65 -2.57
CA LYS A 53 -10.97 6.55 -4.01
C LYS A 53 -10.00 7.46 -4.77
N VAL A 54 -9.90 8.72 -4.38
CA VAL A 54 -8.98 9.69 -5.00
C VAL A 54 -7.53 9.26 -4.80
N ALA A 55 -7.17 8.77 -3.60
CA ALA A 55 -5.81 8.28 -3.36
C ALA A 55 -5.41 7.16 -4.33
N LEU A 56 -6.30 6.18 -4.56
CA LEU A 56 -6.03 5.09 -5.50
C LEU A 56 -6.03 5.58 -6.95
N GLU A 57 -6.93 6.49 -7.34
CA GLU A 57 -6.96 7.05 -8.70
C GLU A 57 -5.71 7.87 -9.03
N VAL A 58 -5.17 8.64 -8.08
CA VAL A 58 -3.91 9.37 -8.25
C VAL A 58 -2.73 8.40 -8.42
N ALA A 59 -2.64 7.38 -7.56
CA ALA A 59 -1.60 6.36 -7.67
C ALA A 59 -1.70 5.57 -8.98
N LEU A 60 -2.91 5.20 -9.40
CA LEU A 60 -3.17 4.54 -10.67
C LEU A 60 -2.79 5.44 -11.86
N GLY A 61 -3.12 6.74 -11.83
CA GLY A 61 -2.72 7.70 -12.86
C GLY A 61 -1.20 7.80 -13.01
N ALA A 62 -0.47 7.82 -11.90
CA ALA A 62 1.00 7.80 -11.89
C ALA A 62 1.57 6.48 -12.44
N SER A 63 0.97 5.35 -12.09
CA SER A 63 1.29 4.04 -12.66
C SER A 63 1.06 4.01 -14.17
N MET A 64 -0.07 4.54 -14.66
CA MET A 64 -0.38 4.65 -16.09
C MET A 64 0.62 5.55 -16.84
N ALA A 65 1.15 6.57 -16.18
CA ALA A 65 2.22 7.41 -16.73
C ALA A 65 3.59 6.70 -16.78
N GLY A 66 3.70 5.47 -16.25
CA GLY A 66 4.91 4.65 -16.25
C GLY A 66 5.76 4.76 -14.98
N GLY A 67 5.29 5.48 -13.95
CA GLY A 67 5.97 5.58 -12.65
C GLY A 67 5.58 4.45 -11.71
N ARG A 68 6.42 4.16 -10.72
CA ARG A 68 6.01 3.32 -9.57
C ARG A 68 5.26 4.17 -8.56
N ALA A 69 4.08 3.71 -8.16
CA ALA A 69 3.18 4.44 -7.28
C ALA A 69 2.62 3.58 -6.14
N LEU A 70 2.40 4.20 -4.99
CA LEU A 70 1.86 3.56 -3.80
C LEU A 70 0.59 4.28 -3.34
N ALA A 71 -0.49 3.52 -3.12
CA ALA A 71 -1.64 3.99 -2.37
C ALA A 71 -1.64 3.32 -0.99
N SER A 72 -1.89 4.07 0.09
CA SER A 72 -2.08 3.47 1.41
C SER A 72 -3.40 3.88 2.05
N MET A 73 -4.03 2.91 2.71
CA MET A 73 -5.29 3.11 3.41
C MET A 73 -5.50 2.02 4.46
N LYS A 74 -6.46 2.26 5.35
CA LYS A 74 -7.01 1.23 6.21
C LYS A 74 -7.83 0.23 5.40
N HIS A 75 -8.03 -0.98 5.91
CA HIS A 75 -8.82 -2.01 5.25
C HIS A 75 -10.21 -1.56 4.79
N VAL A 76 -11.00 -0.89 5.64
CA VAL A 76 -12.32 -0.34 5.25
C VAL A 76 -12.24 0.74 4.17
N GLY A 77 -11.12 1.44 4.08
CA GLY A 77 -10.86 2.42 3.04
C GLY A 77 -10.84 1.79 1.65
N LEU A 78 -10.44 0.52 1.54
CA LEU A 78 -10.49 -0.24 0.29
C LEU A 78 -11.93 -0.43 -0.22
N ASN A 79 -12.95 -0.35 0.66
CA ASN A 79 -14.34 -0.35 0.22
C ASN A 79 -14.68 0.93 -0.57
N VAL A 80 -14.14 2.07 -0.13
CA VAL A 80 -14.31 3.36 -0.81
C VAL A 80 -13.55 3.35 -2.14
N ALA A 81 -12.37 2.73 -2.16
CA ALA A 81 -11.52 2.58 -3.34
C ALA A 81 -11.84 1.33 -4.20
N ALA A 82 -12.93 0.62 -3.94
CA ALA A 82 -13.24 -0.63 -4.64
C ALA A 82 -13.42 -0.42 -6.15
N ASP A 83 -14.14 0.63 -6.54
CA ASP A 83 -14.39 0.99 -7.95
C ASP A 83 -13.09 1.14 -8.77
N PRO A 84 -12.12 1.99 -8.38
CA PRO A 84 -10.84 2.06 -9.07
C PRO A 84 -9.98 0.81 -8.92
N LEU A 85 -10.06 0.07 -7.80
CA LEU A 85 -9.30 -1.19 -7.62
C LEU A 85 -9.73 -2.26 -8.63
N PHE A 86 -11.04 -2.52 -8.72
CA PHE A 86 -11.59 -3.49 -9.65
C PHE A 86 -11.40 -3.06 -11.10
N THR A 87 -11.37 -1.76 -11.37
CA THR A 87 -11.00 -1.23 -12.69
C THR A 87 -9.54 -1.56 -13.02
N ALA A 88 -8.62 -1.20 -12.11
CA ALA A 88 -7.19 -1.44 -12.27
C ALA A 88 -6.85 -2.93 -12.48
N ALA A 89 -7.63 -3.83 -11.86
CA ALA A 89 -7.43 -5.28 -11.97
C ALA A 89 -7.58 -5.84 -13.39
N TYR A 90 -8.36 -5.20 -14.26
CA TYR A 90 -8.48 -5.64 -15.66
C TYR A 90 -7.87 -4.67 -16.66
N THR A 91 -7.62 -3.40 -16.29
CA THR A 91 -6.91 -2.45 -17.15
C THR A 91 -5.39 -2.61 -17.10
N GLY A 92 -4.88 -3.27 -16.06
CA GLY A 92 -3.44 -3.46 -15.85
C GLY A 92 -2.75 -2.20 -15.33
N VAL A 93 -1.42 -2.20 -15.45
CA VAL A 93 -0.49 -1.16 -14.98
C VAL A 93 0.58 -0.87 -16.04
N ARG A 94 1.22 0.32 -16.02
CA ARG A 94 2.35 0.63 -16.92
C ARG A 94 3.68 0.76 -16.18
N GLY A 95 3.64 1.32 -14.99
CA GLY A 95 4.65 1.14 -13.94
C GLY A 95 3.99 0.50 -12.71
N GLY A 96 4.76 -0.08 -11.79
CA GLY A 96 4.18 -0.85 -10.69
C GLY A 96 3.22 -0.05 -9.79
N LEU A 97 2.11 -0.68 -9.38
CA LEU A 97 1.12 -0.14 -8.47
C LEU A 97 0.95 -1.08 -7.27
N VAL A 98 1.27 -0.56 -6.08
CA VAL A 98 1.05 -1.27 -4.81
C VAL A 98 0.01 -0.52 -3.98
N VAL A 99 -1.01 -1.26 -3.53
CA VAL A 99 -2.03 -0.74 -2.62
C VAL A 99 -1.84 -1.38 -1.26
N VAL A 100 -1.37 -0.58 -0.30
CA VAL A 100 -1.18 -1.03 1.08
C VAL A 100 -2.51 -0.94 1.81
N THR A 101 -2.96 -2.06 2.36
CA THR A 101 -4.23 -2.14 3.10
C THR A 101 -3.95 -2.62 4.51
N ALA A 102 -4.18 -1.74 5.49
CA ALA A 102 -3.89 -2.04 6.87
C ALA A 102 -5.15 -2.58 7.58
N ASP A 103 -5.16 -3.89 7.81
CA ASP A 103 -6.22 -4.60 8.52
C ASP A 103 -6.08 -4.35 10.04
N ASP A 104 -7.21 -4.36 10.75
CA ASP A 104 -7.23 -4.17 12.20
C ASP A 104 -8.01 -5.31 12.88
N PRO A 105 -7.40 -6.51 12.97
CA PRO A 105 -8.00 -7.63 13.69
C PRO A 105 -8.37 -7.21 15.11
N SER A 106 -9.52 -7.64 15.61
CA SER A 106 -10.06 -7.22 16.91
C SER A 106 -10.44 -5.74 17.04
N MET A 107 -10.51 -4.99 15.94
CA MET A 107 -11.12 -3.65 15.89
C MET A 107 -10.51 -2.63 16.88
N HIS A 108 -9.19 -2.61 17.06
CA HIS A 108 -8.56 -1.69 18.02
C HIS A 108 -8.80 -0.20 17.74
N SER A 109 -9.00 0.15 16.47
CA SER A 109 -9.17 1.51 15.97
C SER A 109 -10.24 1.60 14.88
N SER A 110 -11.04 0.54 14.69
CA SER A 110 -11.95 0.33 13.56
C SER A 110 -13.38 0.13 14.02
N GLN A 111 -14.31 0.44 13.12
CA GLN A 111 -15.74 0.20 13.33
C GLN A 111 -16.09 -1.29 13.19
N ASN A 112 -15.34 -2.05 12.38
CA ASN A 112 -15.55 -3.47 12.12
C ASN A 112 -14.22 -4.21 11.89
N GLU A 113 -14.27 -5.54 11.93
CA GLU A 113 -13.24 -6.40 11.34
C GLU A 113 -13.57 -6.62 9.86
N GLN A 114 -12.58 -6.48 8.99
CA GLN A 114 -12.70 -6.89 7.60
C GLN A 114 -11.38 -7.50 7.12
N ASP A 115 -11.48 -8.66 6.48
CA ASP A 115 -10.35 -9.38 5.89
C ASP A 115 -10.24 -9.04 4.40
N ASN A 116 -9.23 -8.25 4.06
CA ASN A 116 -9.00 -7.80 2.69
C ASN A 116 -8.44 -8.87 1.75
N ARG A 117 -8.13 -10.08 2.24
CA ARG A 117 -7.92 -11.24 1.36
C ARG A 117 -9.13 -11.51 0.46
N ASN A 118 -10.34 -11.18 0.92
CA ASN A 118 -11.55 -11.33 0.11
C ASN A 118 -11.59 -10.36 -1.08
N TYR A 119 -11.02 -9.16 -0.95
CA TYR A 119 -10.85 -8.22 -2.07
C TYR A 119 -9.83 -8.75 -3.07
N ALA A 120 -8.68 -9.25 -2.59
CA ALA A 120 -7.68 -9.86 -3.45
C ALA A 120 -8.29 -11.01 -4.28
N PHE A 121 -9.00 -11.92 -3.62
CA PHE A 121 -9.67 -13.04 -4.29
C PHE A 121 -10.72 -12.57 -5.31
N SER A 122 -11.59 -11.63 -4.91
CA SER A 122 -12.68 -11.15 -5.76
C SER A 122 -12.18 -10.37 -6.98
N ALA A 123 -11.16 -9.53 -6.80
CA ALA A 123 -10.53 -8.77 -7.87
C ALA A 123 -9.49 -9.58 -8.66
N LYS A 124 -9.18 -10.82 -8.24
CA LYS A 124 -8.15 -11.70 -8.82
C LYS A 124 -6.75 -11.08 -8.77
N LEU A 125 -6.46 -10.33 -7.72
CA LEU A 125 -5.19 -9.65 -7.52
C LEU A 125 -4.25 -10.49 -6.65
N PRO A 126 -2.94 -10.49 -6.93
CA PRO A 126 -1.95 -10.97 -5.97
C PRO A 126 -1.99 -10.13 -4.68
N LEU A 127 -1.76 -10.81 -3.55
CA LEU A 127 -1.68 -10.18 -2.24
C LEU A 127 -0.49 -10.75 -1.46
N LEU A 128 0.31 -9.87 -0.86
CA LEU A 128 1.42 -10.22 0.01
C LEU A 128 1.13 -9.84 1.46
N GLU A 129 1.54 -10.66 2.40
CA GLU A 129 1.30 -10.49 3.84
C GLU A 129 2.60 -10.61 4.63
N PRO A 130 3.30 -9.50 4.94
CA PRO A 130 4.49 -9.54 5.77
C PRO A 130 4.14 -9.84 7.24
N SER A 131 5.04 -10.57 7.90
CA SER A 131 4.94 -10.99 9.30
C SER A 131 5.65 -10.03 10.28
N ASP A 132 6.63 -9.30 9.77
CA ASP A 132 7.52 -8.42 10.54
C ASP A 132 8.03 -7.24 9.69
N PRO A 133 8.76 -6.27 10.27
CA PRO A 133 9.24 -5.10 9.54
C PRO A 133 10.23 -5.43 8.41
N GLU A 134 11.07 -6.45 8.55
CA GLU A 134 12.03 -6.82 7.51
C GLU A 134 11.30 -7.42 6.30
N GLU A 135 10.36 -8.34 6.54
CA GLU A 135 9.46 -8.83 5.49
C GLU A 135 8.63 -7.71 4.89
N ALA A 136 8.17 -6.72 5.68
CA ALA A 136 7.41 -5.60 5.16
C ALA A 136 8.22 -4.77 4.14
N ARG A 137 9.53 -4.58 4.39
CA ARG A 137 10.43 -3.93 3.43
C ARG A 137 10.59 -4.77 2.16
N GLU A 138 10.93 -6.05 2.31
CA GLU A 138 11.23 -6.92 1.16
C GLU A 138 9.98 -7.25 0.34
N PHE A 139 8.83 -7.47 0.98
CA PHE A 139 7.56 -7.73 0.30
C PHE A 139 7.04 -6.50 -0.40
N THR A 140 7.32 -5.29 0.09
CA THR A 140 7.00 -4.07 -0.67
C THR A 140 7.75 -4.04 -2.00
N LYS A 141 9.06 -4.37 -1.99
CA LYS A 141 9.87 -4.45 -3.22
C LYS A 141 9.39 -5.57 -4.14
N LEU A 142 9.07 -6.73 -3.57
CA LEU A 142 8.52 -7.86 -4.31
C LEU A 142 7.16 -7.51 -4.93
N ALA A 143 6.30 -6.77 -4.22
CA ALA A 143 5.02 -6.32 -4.74
C ALA A 143 5.17 -5.44 -5.98
N PHE A 144 6.13 -4.51 -6.00
CA PHE A 144 6.40 -3.73 -7.22
C PHE A 144 6.91 -4.59 -8.37
N TRP A 145 7.77 -5.57 -8.09
CA TRP A 145 8.23 -6.51 -9.12
C TRP A 145 7.08 -7.36 -9.68
N ILE A 146 6.24 -7.96 -8.83
CA ILE A 146 5.05 -8.72 -9.25
C ILE A 146 4.12 -7.83 -10.07
N SER A 147 3.92 -6.59 -9.64
CA SER A 147 3.00 -5.67 -10.31
C SER A 147 3.39 -5.44 -11.76
N GLU A 148 4.68 -5.23 -12.01
CA GLU A 148 5.21 -4.96 -13.34
C GLU A 148 5.35 -6.21 -14.19
N GLU A 149 5.79 -7.32 -13.59
CA GLU A 149 5.98 -8.59 -14.31
C GLU A 149 4.65 -9.15 -14.81
N PHE A 150 3.58 -8.99 -14.03
CA PHE A 150 2.28 -9.60 -14.32
C PHE A 150 1.20 -8.60 -14.73
N ASP A 151 1.57 -7.35 -15.03
CA ASP A 151 0.64 -6.31 -15.49
C ASP A 151 -0.61 -6.19 -14.59
N THR A 152 -0.40 -6.12 -13.28
CA THR A 152 -1.49 -6.15 -12.29
C THR A 152 -1.18 -5.26 -11.08
N PRO A 153 -2.17 -4.61 -10.46
CA PRO A 153 -2.01 -4.08 -9.11
C PRO A 153 -1.67 -5.20 -8.12
N VAL A 154 -0.95 -4.87 -7.04
CA VAL A 154 -0.67 -5.80 -5.93
C VAL A 154 -1.19 -5.21 -4.63
N LEU A 155 -1.93 -6.01 -3.86
CA LEU A 155 -2.30 -5.66 -2.50
C LEU A 155 -1.17 -6.05 -1.54
N LEU A 156 -0.72 -5.10 -0.72
CA LEU A 156 0.18 -5.38 0.41
C LEU A 156 -0.62 -5.26 1.70
N ARG A 157 -0.95 -6.38 2.32
CA ARG A 157 -1.79 -6.42 3.52
C ARG A 157 -0.92 -6.44 4.77
N THR A 158 -1.06 -5.43 5.61
CA THR A 158 -0.45 -5.38 6.95
C THR A 158 -1.54 -5.47 8.03
N THR A 159 -1.13 -5.62 9.29
CA THR A 159 -2.03 -5.54 10.45
C THR A 159 -1.52 -4.52 11.45
N THR A 160 -2.37 -4.05 12.37
CA THR A 160 -2.01 -3.13 13.47
C THR A 160 -0.72 -3.54 14.19
N ARG A 161 -0.49 -4.84 14.45
CA ARG A 161 0.74 -5.31 15.11
C ARG A 161 1.98 -5.17 14.23
N VAL A 162 1.90 -5.61 12.98
CA VAL A 162 3.03 -5.53 12.03
C VAL A 162 3.37 -4.06 11.74
N SER A 163 2.35 -3.21 11.55
CA SER A 163 2.52 -1.78 11.29
C SER A 163 3.29 -1.03 12.37
N HIS A 164 3.14 -1.41 13.65
CA HIS A 164 3.69 -0.66 14.77
C HIS A 164 4.83 -1.37 15.54
N VAL A 165 5.08 -2.67 15.31
CA VAL A 165 6.26 -3.35 15.88
C VAL A 165 7.53 -2.80 15.24
N LYS A 166 8.60 -2.63 16.02
CA LYS A 166 9.91 -2.19 15.53
C LYS A 166 10.90 -3.35 15.49
N GLY A 167 11.64 -3.47 14.40
CA GLY A 167 12.61 -4.53 14.12
C GLY A 167 13.77 -4.06 13.26
#